data_AF-A0A2G0E7E6-F1
#
_entry.id   AF-A0A2G0E7E6-F1
#
_cell.length_a   1.000
_cell.length_b   1.000
_cell.length_c   1.000
_cell.angle_alpha   90.00
_cell.angle_beta   90.00
_cell.angle_gamma   90.00
#
_symmetry.space_group_name_H-M   'P 1'
#
loop_
_entity.id
_entity.type
_entity.pdbx_description
1 polymer ?
#
loop_
_entity_poly.entity_id
_entity_poly.type
_entity_poly.pdbx_seq_one_letter_code
_entity_poly.pdbx_strand_id
1 'polypeptide(L)'
;YNQLKVIRENGTSYIVLKSDYNNWIYRLEVDSSAIGATIRNLRIGLVAVSLTLVGLIGLLSYLFSDRFARPISQIQERLNLKSKGFSGKELDLVAQSVSRIIGEKEALSAHLVTQKPQLETLFVLSLFRNRVERRELDQRLQQFGYSSQNDCYYTALVQIDLLEDSHGGERDLLLLAINNMITEIVPKENRMLPIVLNEEMQATIYRMDKDDAEASKKVMEYCRLIQKRVKEYLKLTVSIGISNRFETLNESKQSVDRAKEALYYRVNTGPSSIIFYQEIVPAAHEKTLIRYPVEEKNRLFEAIRSGNQEVRKLVHELINALFAQNKNPLSREVVSVRLINELVQLGQLLGVDSKNFDNMKQIYVK
;
A
#
# COMPACT_ATOMS: atom_id res chain seq x y z
N TYR A 1 -12.62 -49.67 -91.79
CA TYR A 1 -13.88 -49.92 -91.08
C TYR A 1 -13.58 -50.44 -89.67
N ASN A 2 -12.82 -49.67 -88.88
CA ASN A 2 -12.28 -50.14 -87.61
C ASN A 2 -12.67 -49.20 -86.45
N GLN A 3 -13.91 -48.72 -86.48
CA GLN A 3 -14.46 -47.84 -85.44
C GLN A 3 -15.35 -48.67 -84.52
N LEU A 4 -15.14 -48.56 -83.21
CA LEU A 4 -16.04 -49.09 -82.19
C LEU A 4 -17.47 -48.63 -82.50
N LYS A 5 -18.37 -49.58 -82.78
CA LYS A 5 -19.78 -49.28 -82.98
C LYS A 5 -20.57 -49.84 -81.81
N VAL A 6 -21.33 -48.97 -81.17
CA VAL A 6 -22.30 -49.34 -80.14
C VAL A 6 -23.60 -49.66 -80.85
N ILE A 7 -24.02 -50.92 -80.79
CA ILE A 7 -25.26 -51.39 -81.39
C ILE A 7 -26.21 -51.75 -80.24
N ARG A 8 -27.41 -51.19 -80.26
CA ARG A 8 -28.48 -51.53 -79.32
C ARG A 8 -29.44 -52.48 -80.01
N GLU A 9 -29.64 -53.64 -79.41
CA GLU A 9 -30.52 -54.69 -79.93
C GLU A 9 -31.22 -55.35 -78.74
N ASN A 10 -32.56 -55.48 -78.79
CA ASN A 10 -33.39 -56.05 -77.72
C ASN A 10 -33.12 -55.51 -76.29
N GLY A 11 -32.90 -54.19 -76.15
CA GLY A 11 -32.72 -53.53 -74.85
C GLY A 11 -31.32 -53.65 -74.23
N THR A 12 -30.43 -54.43 -74.84
CA THR A 12 -29.03 -54.57 -74.39
C THR A 12 -28.09 -53.82 -75.33
N SER A 13 -27.10 -53.13 -74.77
CA SER A 13 -26.10 -52.40 -75.55
C SER A 13 -24.88 -53.29 -75.77
N TYR A 14 -24.52 -53.50 -77.02
CA TYR A 14 -23.36 -54.30 -77.40
C TYR A 14 -22.28 -53.40 -77.98
N ILE A 15 -21.04 -53.61 -77.53
CA ILE A 15 -19.87 -53.00 -78.15
C ILE A 15 -19.33 -54.01 -79.16
N VAL A 16 -19.36 -53.64 -80.44
CA VAL A 16 -18.92 -54.50 -81.52
C VAL A 16 -17.60 -53.98 -82.08
N LEU A 17 -16.60 -54.86 -82.12
CA LEU A 17 -15.28 -54.58 -82.69
C LEU A 17 -14.94 -55.66 -83.71
N LYS A 18 -14.53 -55.25 -84.90
CA LYS A 18 -14.11 -56.15 -85.98
C LYS A 18 -12.59 -56.11 -86.08
N SER A 19 -11.95 -57.27 -85.93
CA SER A 19 -10.49 -57.39 -86.00
C SER A 19 -10.01 -57.36 -87.46
N ASP A 20 -9.07 -56.47 -87.77
CA ASP A 20 -8.50 -56.31 -89.12
C ASP A 20 -7.58 -57.48 -89.54
N TYR A 21 -7.10 -58.30 -88.58
CA TYR A 21 -6.16 -59.39 -88.85
C TYR A 21 -6.85 -60.69 -89.30
N ASN A 22 -8.02 -61.00 -88.74
CA ASN A 22 -8.71 -62.29 -88.96
C ASN A 22 -10.21 -62.15 -89.29
N ASN A 23 -10.72 -60.92 -89.48
CA ASN A 23 -12.12 -60.62 -89.78
C ASN A 23 -13.15 -61.07 -88.74
N TRP A 24 -12.73 -61.50 -87.54
CA TRP A 24 -13.65 -61.90 -86.48
C TRP A 24 -14.35 -60.69 -85.88
N ILE A 25 -15.64 -60.87 -85.55
CA ILE A 25 -16.48 -59.85 -84.91
C ILE A 25 -16.62 -60.23 -83.44
N TYR A 26 -16.00 -59.45 -82.56
CA TYR A 26 -16.12 -59.59 -81.13
C TYR A 26 -17.30 -58.74 -80.64
N ARG A 27 -18.26 -59.38 -79.97
CA ARG A 27 -19.46 -58.75 -79.40
C ARG A 27 -19.35 -58.80 -77.88
N LEU A 28 -19.13 -57.65 -77.25
CA LEU A 28 -19.14 -57.54 -75.79
C LEU A 28 -20.52 -57.06 -75.34
N GLU A 29 -21.20 -57.85 -74.51
CA GLU A 29 -22.46 -57.47 -73.89
C GLU A 29 -22.19 -56.53 -72.70
N VAL A 30 -22.70 -55.31 -72.78
CA VAL A 30 -22.60 -54.36 -71.67
C VAL A 30 -23.91 -54.42 -70.89
N ASP A 31 -23.84 -55.05 -69.71
CA ASP A 31 -24.97 -55.16 -68.81
C ASP A 31 -25.32 -53.78 -68.23
N SER A 32 -26.29 -53.13 -68.87
CA SER A 32 -26.82 -51.84 -68.46
C SER A 32 -27.52 -51.87 -67.09
N SER A 33 -27.88 -53.06 -66.59
CA SER A 33 -28.52 -53.24 -65.29
C SER A 33 -27.53 -53.10 -64.13
N ALA A 34 -26.28 -53.55 -64.31
CA ALA A 34 -25.20 -53.42 -63.32
C ALA A 34 -24.79 -51.95 -63.09
N ILE A 35 -24.72 -51.17 -64.18
CA ILE A 35 -24.43 -49.73 -64.12
C ILE A 35 -25.60 -48.98 -63.49
N GLY A 36 -26.84 -49.31 -63.88
CA GLY A 36 -28.05 -48.70 -63.33
C GLY A 36 -28.24 -48.97 -61.83
N ALA A 37 -27.93 -50.18 -61.36
CA ALA A 37 -27.98 -50.53 -59.94
C ALA A 37 -26.99 -49.72 -59.09
N THR A 38 -25.77 -49.54 -59.61
CA THR A 38 -24.72 -48.75 -58.94
C THR A 38 -25.11 -47.27 -58.84
N ILE A 39 -25.66 -46.69 -59.91
CA ILE A 39 -26.14 -45.30 -59.92
C ILE A 39 -27.33 -45.11 -58.97
N ARG A 40 -28.25 -46.07 -58.90
CA ARG A 40 -29.41 -46.00 -58.00
C ARG A 40 -29.00 -46.01 -56.53
N ASN A 41 -28.05 -46.86 -56.14
CA ASN A 41 -27.55 -46.91 -54.77
C ASN A 41 -26.83 -45.61 -54.36
N LEU A 42 -26.06 -45.02 -55.27
CA LEU A 42 -25.45 -43.70 -55.08
C LEU A 42 -26.48 -42.60 -54.85
N ARG A 43 -27.55 -42.58 -55.66
CA ARG A 43 -28.63 -41.59 -55.52
C ARG A 43 -29.37 -41.72 -54.19
N ILE A 44 -29.67 -42.95 -53.76
CA ILE A 44 -30.34 -43.20 -52.47
C ILE A 44 -29.43 -42.79 -51.31
N GLY A 45 -28.13 -43.09 -51.36
CA GLY A 45 -27.16 -42.66 -50.35
C GLY A 45 -27.09 -41.14 -50.22
N LEU A 46 -27.08 -40.42 -51.34
CA LEU A 46 -27.00 -38.95 -51.35
C LEU A 46 -28.29 -38.30 -50.79
N VAL A 47 -29.46 -38.87 -51.10
CA VAL A 47 -30.74 -38.46 -50.51
C VAL A 47 -30.77 -38.75 -49.01
N ALA A 48 -30.29 -39.92 -48.57
CA ALA A 48 -30.25 -40.27 -47.16
C ALA A 48 -29.35 -39.32 -46.35
N VAL A 49 -28.15 -39.02 -46.84
CA VAL A 49 -27.21 -38.08 -46.18
C VAL A 49 -27.75 -36.66 -46.12
N SER A 50 -28.43 -36.20 -47.17
CA SER A 50 -29.05 -34.86 -47.14
C SER A 50 -30.22 -34.80 -46.15
N LEU A 51 -31.05 -35.84 -46.06
CA LEU A 51 -32.12 -35.92 -45.06
C LEU A 51 -31.60 -35.97 -43.62
N THR A 52 -30.53 -36.72 -43.37
CA THR A 52 -29.91 -36.76 -42.02
C THR A 52 -29.31 -35.41 -41.65
N LEU A 53 -28.67 -34.72 -42.58
CA LEU A 53 -28.12 -33.37 -42.34
C LEU A 53 -29.22 -32.36 -42.01
N VAL A 54 -30.32 -32.36 -42.77
CA VAL A 54 -31.47 -31.48 -42.49
C VAL A 54 -32.10 -31.82 -41.15
N GLY A 55 -32.25 -33.11 -40.82
CA GLY A 55 -32.74 -33.55 -39.51
C GLY A 55 -31.84 -33.10 -38.36
N LEU A 56 -30.51 -33.19 -38.54
CA LEU A 56 -29.53 -32.80 -37.53
C LEU A 56 -29.51 -31.28 -37.33
N ILE A 57 -29.65 -30.49 -38.41
CA ILE A 57 -29.82 -29.04 -38.34
C ILE A 57 -31.12 -28.66 -37.64
N GLY A 58 -32.22 -29.37 -37.92
CA GLY A 58 -33.51 -29.16 -37.26
C GLY A 58 -33.44 -29.47 -35.76
N LEU A 59 -32.77 -30.56 -35.39
CA LEU A 59 -32.59 -30.98 -34.00
C LEU A 59 -31.67 -30.01 -33.23
N LEU A 60 -30.59 -29.55 -33.87
CA LEU A 60 -29.74 -28.48 -33.32
C LEU A 60 -30.51 -27.16 -33.17
N SER A 61 -31.33 -26.77 -34.15
CA SER A 61 -32.21 -25.61 -34.06
C SER A 61 -33.17 -25.71 -32.88
N TYR A 62 -33.77 -26.88 -32.66
CA TYR A 62 -34.69 -27.10 -31.55
C TYR A 62 -33.99 -26.98 -30.18
N LEU A 63 -32.82 -27.60 -30.02
CA LEU A 63 -32.02 -27.51 -28.79
C LEU A 63 -31.52 -26.08 -28.52
N PHE A 64 -31.11 -25.34 -29.56
CA PHE A 64 -30.67 -23.96 -29.43
C PHE A 64 -31.82 -23.01 -29.08
N SER A 65 -33.01 -23.23 -29.66
CA SER A 65 -34.20 -22.43 -29.38
C SER A 65 -34.53 -22.42 -27.89
N ASP A 66 -34.55 -23.59 -27.23
CA ASP A 66 -34.96 -23.66 -25.83
C ASP A 66 -33.89 -23.13 -24.84
N ARG A 67 -32.60 -23.25 -25.17
CA ARG A 67 -31.48 -22.80 -24.30
C ARG A 67 -31.14 -21.31 -24.45
N PHE A 68 -31.31 -20.72 -25.65
CA PHE A 68 -30.90 -19.34 -25.93
C PHE A 68 -32.08 -18.36 -26.13
N ALA A 69 -33.26 -18.80 -26.59
CA ALA A 69 -34.37 -17.86 -26.78
C ALA A 69 -35.05 -17.46 -25.46
N ARG A 70 -35.08 -18.36 -24.45
CA ARG A 70 -35.68 -18.10 -23.13
C ARG A 70 -35.02 -16.96 -22.34
N PRO A 71 -33.67 -16.88 -22.20
CA PRO A 71 -33.07 -15.77 -21.47
C PRO A 71 -33.19 -14.42 -22.20
N ILE A 72 -33.27 -14.42 -23.54
CA ILE A 72 -33.40 -13.19 -24.34
C ILE A 72 -34.82 -12.60 -24.22
N SER A 73 -35.87 -13.43 -24.17
CA SER A 73 -37.24 -12.93 -23.97
C SER A 73 -37.45 -12.32 -22.58
N GLN A 74 -36.80 -12.87 -21.54
CA GLN A 74 -36.83 -12.31 -20.18
C GLN A 74 -36.15 -10.94 -20.08
N ILE A 75 -35.12 -10.69 -20.90
CA ILE A 75 -34.42 -9.39 -20.97
C ILE A 75 -35.28 -8.36 -21.71
N GLN A 76 -35.97 -8.75 -22.78
CA GLN A 76 -36.88 -7.86 -23.51
C GLN A 76 -38.10 -7.43 -22.70
N GLU A 77 -38.64 -8.32 -21.86
CA GLU A 77 -39.78 -8.04 -20.99
C GLU A 77 -39.42 -7.06 -19.85
N ARG A 78 -38.18 -7.11 -19.34
CA ARG A 78 -37.67 -6.13 -18.37
C ARG A 78 -37.31 -4.77 -18.98
N LEU A 79 -37.11 -4.71 -20.30
CA LEU A 79 -36.66 -3.51 -21.01
C LEU A 79 -37.76 -2.81 -21.83
N ASN A 80 -38.98 -3.35 -21.87
CA ASN A 80 -40.16 -2.75 -22.51
C ASN A 80 -39.91 -2.28 -23.96
N LEU A 81 -39.07 -2.99 -24.71
CA LEU A 81 -38.72 -2.64 -26.09
C LEU A 81 -39.62 -3.40 -27.09
N LYS A 82 -40.83 -2.85 -27.32
CA LYS A 82 -41.61 -3.22 -28.50
C LYS A 82 -41.13 -2.44 -29.74
N SER A 83 -40.57 -3.21 -30.67
CA SER A 83 -40.55 -3.04 -32.13
C SER A 83 -39.83 -1.83 -32.76
N LYS A 84 -38.73 -2.11 -33.49
CA LYS A 84 -38.62 -2.04 -34.97
C LYS A 84 -37.16 -1.87 -35.41
N GLY A 85 -36.73 -2.78 -36.30
CA GLY A 85 -35.79 -2.51 -37.41
C GLY A 85 -34.36 -2.06 -37.10
N PHE A 86 -33.40 -2.95 -37.33
CA PHE A 86 -31.98 -2.65 -37.48
C PHE A 86 -31.75 -1.60 -38.59
N SER A 87 -31.34 -0.37 -38.23
CA SER A 87 -30.74 0.59 -39.16
C SER A 87 -30.03 1.72 -38.39
N GLY A 88 -28.78 2.01 -38.76
CA GLY A 88 -28.03 3.24 -38.43
C GLY A 88 -27.53 3.40 -36.98
N LYS A 89 -28.33 3.03 -35.98
CA LYS A 89 -28.00 3.24 -34.57
C LYS A 89 -26.85 2.38 -34.06
N GLU A 90 -26.50 1.27 -34.72
CA GLU A 90 -25.45 0.38 -34.21
C GLU A 90 -24.04 0.95 -34.39
N LEU A 91 -23.77 1.66 -35.48
CA LEU A 91 -22.47 2.33 -35.67
C LEU A 91 -22.32 3.55 -34.75
N ASP A 92 -23.41 4.31 -34.53
CA ASP A 92 -23.44 5.38 -33.53
C ASP A 92 -23.33 4.84 -32.10
N LEU A 93 -23.94 3.69 -31.80
CA LEU A 93 -23.80 3.01 -30.51
C LEU A 93 -22.40 2.45 -30.31
N VAL A 94 -21.73 1.97 -31.37
CA VAL A 94 -20.33 1.53 -31.29
C VAL A 94 -19.40 2.74 -31.15
N ALA A 95 -19.60 3.82 -31.90
CA ALA A 95 -18.83 5.06 -31.74
C ALA A 95 -19.04 5.68 -30.36
N GLN A 96 -20.28 5.73 -29.86
CA GLN A 96 -20.58 6.14 -28.48
C GLN A 96 -19.99 5.19 -27.46
N SER A 97 -20.00 3.87 -27.70
CA SER A 97 -19.39 2.90 -26.78
C SER A 97 -17.88 3.03 -26.76
N VAL A 98 -17.23 3.29 -27.90
CA VAL A 98 -15.79 3.55 -27.99
C VAL A 98 -15.44 4.87 -27.32
N SER A 99 -16.17 5.95 -27.57
CA SER A 99 -15.99 7.23 -26.87
C SER A 99 -16.32 7.12 -25.38
N ARG A 100 -17.28 6.27 -24.98
CA ARG A 100 -17.61 5.98 -23.58
C ARG A 100 -16.54 5.12 -22.93
N ILE A 101 -15.93 4.16 -23.63
CA ILE A 101 -14.80 3.37 -23.13
C ILE A 101 -13.53 4.23 -23.02
N ILE A 102 -13.29 5.14 -23.97
CA ILE A 102 -12.18 6.11 -23.91
C ILE A 102 -12.41 7.12 -22.78
N GLY A 103 -13.64 7.63 -22.64
CA GLY A 103 -14.05 8.49 -21.54
C GLY A 103 -14.08 7.77 -20.18
N GLU A 104 -14.39 6.47 -20.14
CA GLU A 104 -14.28 5.62 -18.95
C GLU A 104 -12.81 5.33 -18.62
N LYS A 105 -11.91 5.26 -19.61
CA LYS A 105 -10.47 5.16 -19.36
C LYS A 105 -9.92 6.46 -18.76
N GLU A 106 -10.40 7.62 -19.22
CA GLU A 106 -10.08 8.93 -18.64
C GLU A 106 -10.76 9.16 -17.29
N ALA A 107 -11.99 8.72 -17.10
CA ALA A 107 -12.73 8.80 -15.83
C ALA A 107 -12.20 7.80 -14.79
N LEU A 108 -11.73 6.63 -15.22
CA LEU A 108 -10.99 5.67 -14.37
C LEU A 108 -9.60 6.21 -14.04
N SER A 109 -8.91 6.84 -14.99
CA SER A 109 -7.64 7.54 -14.73
C SER A 109 -7.85 8.76 -13.81
N ALA A 110 -8.97 9.48 -13.95
CA ALA A 110 -9.38 10.54 -13.03
C ALA A 110 -9.78 9.97 -11.65
N HIS A 111 -10.39 8.78 -11.59
CA HIS A 111 -10.63 8.05 -10.34
C HIS A 111 -9.32 7.57 -9.70
N LEU A 112 -8.31 7.19 -10.50
CA LEU A 112 -6.96 6.86 -10.03
C LEU A 112 -6.23 8.10 -9.48
N VAL A 113 -6.45 9.28 -10.07
CA VAL A 113 -5.97 10.57 -9.55
C VAL A 113 -6.69 10.94 -8.25
N THR A 114 -7.99 10.66 -8.15
CA THR A 114 -8.81 10.95 -6.95
C THR A 114 -8.53 9.99 -5.79
N GLN A 115 -8.10 8.75 -6.06
CA GLN A 115 -7.70 7.75 -5.06
C GLN A 115 -6.21 7.72 -4.75
N LYS A 116 -5.38 8.55 -5.41
CA LYS A 116 -3.93 8.61 -5.17
C LYS A 116 -3.56 8.73 -3.68
N PRO A 117 -4.22 9.57 -2.86
CA PRO A 117 -3.91 9.68 -1.43
C PRO A 117 -4.19 8.40 -0.63
N GLN A 118 -5.24 7.66 -0.99
CA GLN A 118 -5.60 6.41 -0.33
C GLN A 118 -4.62 5.28 -0.67
N LEU A 119 -4.20 5.20 -1.95
CA LEU A 119 -3.19 4.25 -2.39
C LEU A 119 -1.82 4.56 -1.78
N GLU A 120 -1.49 5.84 -1.63
CA GLU A 120 -0.26 6.29 -0.97
C GLU A 120 -0.28 5.93 0.53
N THR A 121 -1.42 6.10 1.19
CA THR A 121 -1.63 5.67 2.60
C THR A 121 -1.41 4.17 2.75
N LEU A 122 -2.01 3.35 1.87
CA LEU A 122 -1.81 1.90 1.87
C LEU A 122 -0.36 1.50 1.58
N PHE A 123 0.33 2.25 0.73
CA PHE A 123 1.74 2.03 0.43
C PHE A 123 2.61 2.29 1.67
N VAL A 124 2.45 3.43 2.36
CA VAL A 124 3.19 3.73 3.60
C VAL A 124 2.87 2.71 4.70
N LEU A 125 1.60 2.33 4.87
CA LEU A 125 1.21 1.24 5.78
C LEU A 125 1.90 -0.09 5.44
N SER A 126 2.05 -0.38 4.14
CA SER A 126 2.72 -1.60 3.67
C SER A 126 4.22 -1.56 3.95
N LEU A 127 4.88 -0.39 3.84
CA LEU A 127 6.27 -0.19 4.25
C LEU A 127 6.45 -0.47 5.74
N PHE A 128 5.60 0.09 6.59
CA PHE A 128 5.62 -0.16 8.04
C PHE A 128 5.28 -1.59 8.44
N ARG A 129 4.73 -2.41 7.54
CA ARG A 129 4.42 -3.82 7.77
C ARG A 129 5.38 -4.80 7.07
N ASN A 130 6.43 -4.29 6.41
CA ASN A 130 7.35 -5.05 5.55
C ASN A 130 6.62 -5.90 4.48
N ARG A 131 5.57 -5.34 3.87
CA ARG A 131 4.76 -6.00 2.83
C ARG A 131 5.08 -5.53 1.41
N VAL A 132 6.19 -4.82 1.23
CA VAL A 132 6.63 -4.31 -0.07
C VAL A 132 7.93 -5.00 -0.44
N GLU A 133 7.93 -5.73 -1.55
CA GLU A 133 9.13 -6.37 -2.07
C GLU A 133 10.09 -5.32 -2.63
N ARG A 134 11.40 -5.53 -2.43
CA ARG A 134 12.45 -4.60 -2.86
C ARG A 134 12.41 -4.30 -4.36
N ARG A 135 12.04 -5.27 -5.20
CA ARG A 135 11.92 -5.10 -6.66
C ARG A 135 10.79 -4.17 -7.09
N GLU A 136 9.74 -4.03 -6.27
CA GLU A 136 8.58 -3.19 -6.57
C GLU A 136 8.70 -1.79 -5.96
N LEU A 137 9.64 -1.61 -5.03
CA LEU A 137 9.77 -0.40 -4.22
C LEU A 137 10.02 0.84 -5.08
N ASP A 138 10.99 0.78 -5.99
CA ASP A 138 11.37 1.93 -6.83
C ASP A 138 10.23 2.36 -7.76
N GLN A 139 9.51 1.40 -8.34
CA GLN A 139 8.35 1.67 -9.20
C GLN A 139 7.23 2.36 -8.42
N ARG A 140 6.93 1.88 -7.21
CA ARG A 140 5.89 2.48 -6.35
C ARG A 140 6.29 3.86 -5.83
N LEU A 141 7.56 4.07 -5.49
CA LEU A 141 8.07 5.38 -5.08
C LEU A 141 7.86 6.42 -6.18
N GLN A 142 8.24 6.09 -7.42
CA GLN A 142 8.02 6.96 -8.58
C GLN A 142 6.53 7.26 -8.81
N GLN A 143 5.66 6.26 -8.66
CA GLN A 143 4.20 6.43 -8.82
C GLN A 143 3.62 7.50 -7.88
N PHE A 144 4.13 7.57 -6.64
CA PHE A 144 3.67 8.56 -5.65
C PHE A 144 4.48 9.87 -5.66
N GLY A 145 5.54 9.96 -6.48
CA GLY A 145 6.37 11.15 -6.62
C GLY A 145 7.51 11.24 -5.59
N TYR A 146 7.92 10.10 -5.03
CA TYR A 146 9.11 9.99 -4.18
C TYR A 146 10.34 9.67 -5.02
N SER A 147 11.43 10.41 -4.78
CA SER A 147 12.75 10.17 -5.39
C SER A 147 13.66 9.47 -4.38
N SER A 148 14.15 8.26 -4.68
CA SER A 148 15.01 7.50 -3.74
C SER A 148 16.51 7.81 -3.89
N GLN A 149 16.89 8.82 -4.68
CA GLN A 149 18.30 9.07 -4.99
C GLN A 149 18.96 9.89 -3.89
N ASN A 150 19.88 9.25 -3.17
CA ASN A 150 20.71 9.82 -2.09
C ASN A 150 19.96 10.27 -0.83
N ASP A 151 18.83 9.65 -0.52
CA ASP A 151 18.11 9.92 0.73
C ASP A 151 18.57 8.96 1.85
N CYS A 152 18.52 9.45 3.09
CA CYS A 152 18.43 8.65 4.30
C CYS A 152 17.14 8.97 5.06
N TYR A 153 16.73 8.05 5.92
CA TYR A 153 15.40 8.06 6.49
C TYR A 153 15.43 7.95 8.01
N TYR A 154 14.41 8.53 8.65
CA TYR A 154 14.10 8.41 10.06
C TYR A 154 12.61 8.18 10.22
N THR A 155 12.19 7.30 11.12
CA THR A 155 10.77 7.08 11.42
C THR A 155 10.47 7.70 12.78
N ALA A 156 9.49 8.60 12.84
CA ALA A 156 8.99 9.16 14.08
C ALA A 156 7.58 8.67 14.36
N LEU A 157 7.34 8.29 15.61
CA LEU A 157 6.04 7.92 16.14
C LEU A 157 5.62 8.95 17.19
N VAL A 158 4.44 9.52 17.02
CA VAL A 158 3.85 10.48 17.96
C VAL A 158 2.74 9.78 18.74
N GLN A 159 2.80 9.84 20.06
CA GLN A 159 1.81 9.28 20.98
C GLN A 159 1.32 10.35 21.95
N ILE A 160 0.00 10.40 22.18
CA ILE A 160 -0.61 11.30 23.17
C ILE A 160 -0.34 10.73 24.57
N ASP A 161 0.14 11.57 25.50
CA ASP A 161 0.61 11.14 26.83
C ASP A 161 -0.52 10.84 27.81
N LEU A 162 -1.43 11.79 27.97
CA LEU A 162 -2.57 11.73 28.87
C LEU A 162 -3.78 12.23 28.09
N LEU A 163 -4.82 11.40 28.00
CA LEU A 163 -6.16 11.84 27.65
C LEU A 163 -6.92 11.93 28.97
N GLU A 164 -7.48 13.10 29.26
CA GLU A 164 -8.52 13.19 30.29
C GLU A 164 -9.73 12.35 29.83
N ASP A 165 -10.48 11.75 30.76
CA ASP A 165 -11.63 10.86 30.47
C ASP A 165 -12.69 11.51 29.55
N SER A 166 -12.70 12.85 29.46
CA SER A 166 -13.52 13.65 28.54
C SER A 166 -13.19 13.46 27.05
N HIS A 167 -11.98 13.00 26.71
CA HIS A 167 -11.48 12.93 25.33
C HIS A 167 -11.33 11.49 24.80
N GLY A 168 -11.72 10.46 25.57
CA GLY A 168 -11.57 9.06 25.20
C GLY A 168 -12.26 8.67 23.88
N GLY A 169 -13.37 9.33 23.54
CA GLY A 169 -14.10 9.11 22.28
C GLY A 169 -13.56 9.87 21.05
N GLU A 170 -12.63 10.82 21.24
CA GLU A 170 -12.13 11.70 20.18
C GLU A 170 -10.67 11.43 19.81
N ARG A 171 -10.06 10.37 20.36
CA ARG A 171 -8.64 10.07 20.16
C ARG A 171 -8.25 9.96 18.69
N ASP A 172 -9.07 9.31 17.86
CA ASP A 172 -8.84 9.20 16.42
C ASP A 172 -8.87 10.55 15.71
N LEU A 173 -9.77 11.45 16.13
CA LEU A 173 -9.85 12.82 15.61
C LEU A 173 -8.61 13.63 16.00
N LEU A 174 -8.13 13.46 17.23
CA LEU A 174 -6.91 14.11 17.72
C LEU A 174 -5.67 13.62 16.97
N LEU A 175 -5.56 12.31 16.71
CA LEU A 175 -4.47 11.74 15.90
C LEU A 175 -4.54 12.22 14.45
N LEU A 176 -5.74 12.38 13.88
CA LEU A 176 -5.93 12.97 12.56
C LEU A 176 -5.53 14.46 12.54
N ALA A 177 -5.87 15.23 13.58
CA ALA A 177 -5.45 16.62 13.71
C ALA A 177 -3.92 16.73 13.81
N ILE A 178 -3.27 15.87 14.60
CA ILE A 178 -1.81 15.78 14.69
C ILE A 178 -1.22 15.43 13.31
N ASN A 179 -1.82 14.49 12.59
CA ASN A 179 -1.40 14.11 11.23
C ASN A 179 -1.41 15.32 10.27
N ASN A 180 -2.47 16.13 10.30
CA ASN A 180 -2.58 17.34 9.51
C ASN A 180 -1.53 18.39 9.93
N MET A 181 -1.30 18.59 11.23
CA MET A 181 -0.25 19.51 11.71
C MET A 181 1.13 19.09 11.24
N ILE A 182 1.45 17.79 11.27
CA ILE A 182 2.71 17.27 10.74
C ILE A 182 2.81 17.55 9.23
N THR A 183 1.69 17.40 8.52
CA THR A 183 1.55 17.72 7.10
C THR A 183 1.81 19.21 6.80
N GLU A 184 1.53 20.11 7.73
CA GLU A 184 1.82 21.54 7.56
C GLU A 184 3.24 21.92 7.99
N ILE A 185 3.76 21.30 9.06
CA ILE A 185 5.04 21.68 9.68
C ILE A 185 6.24 21.21 8.85
N VAL A 186 6.17 19.99 8.33
CA VAL A 186 7.31 19.39 7.63
C VAL A 186 7.18 19.68 6.12
N PRO A 187 8.26 19.98 5.40
CA PRO A 187 8.17 20.12 3.95
C PRO A 187 7.87 18.77 3.27
N LYS A 188 7.19 18.78 2.12
CA LYS A 188 6.84 17.54 1.38
C LYS A 188 8.09 16.78 0.91
N GLU A 189 9.16 17.51 0.65
CA GLU A 189 10.46 16.98 0.22
C GLU A 189 11.13 16.18 1.34
N ASN A 190 10.89 16.57 2.60
CA ASN A 190 11.55 16.01 3.78
C ASN A 190 10.73 14.93 4.50
N ARG A 191 9.66 14.41 3.86
CA ARG A 191 8.83 13.36 4.44
C ARG A 191 8.15 12.47 3.42
N MET A 192 7.67 11.33 3.88
CA MET A 192 6.57 10.60 3.25
C MET A 192 5.24 11.02 3.87
N LEU A 193 4.14 10.59 3.25
CA LEU A 193 2.78 10.83 3.73
C LEU A 193 2.65 10.43 5.21
N PRO A 194 2.36 11.38 6.12
CA PRO A 194 2.08 11.06 7.52
C PRO A 194 0.84 10.17 7.62
N ILE A 195 0.83 9.15 8.47
CA ILE A 195 -0.33 8.27 8.64
C ILE A 195 -0.65 8.01 10.11
N VAL A 196 -1.90 7.66 10.39
CA VAL A 196 -2.30 7.12 11.70
C VAL A 196 -2.02 5.62 11.66
N LEU A 197 -1.11 5.13 12.52
CA LEU A 197 -0.62 3.76 12.47
C LEU A 197 -1.58 2.78 13.16
N ASN A 198 -2.16 3.21 14.28
CA ASN A 198 -3.15 2.51 15.10
C ASN A 198 -3.92 3.54 15.94
N GLU A 199 -4.81 3.07 16.81
CA GLU A 199 -5.63 3.89 17.72
C GLU A 199 -4.81 4.75 18.70
N GLU A 200 -3.49 4.49 18.82
CA GLU A 200 -2.64 5.18 19.79
C GLU A 200 -1.61 6.12 19.20
N MET A 201 -1.16 5.87 17.97
CA MET A 201 0.08 6.41 17.42
C MET A 201 -0.10 6.93 16.00
N GLN A 202 0.47 8.11 15.76
CA GLN A 202 0.73 8.64 14.44
C GLN A 202 2.16 8.29 14.02
N ALA A 203 2.39 8.00 12.74
CA ALA A 203 3.70 7.62 12.21
C ALA A 203 4.07 8.42 10.96
N THR A 204 5.31 8.90 10.90
CA THR A 204 5.86 9.62 9.76
C THR A 204 7.28 9.14 9.44
N ILE A 205 7.58 8.92 8.17
CA ILE A 205 8.95 8.74 7.68
C ILE A 205 9.47 10.10 7.24
N TYR A 206 10.55 10.57 7.85
CA TYR A 206 11.31 11.73 7.41
C TYR A 206 12.38 11.32 6.40
N ARG A 207 12.57 12.17 5.40
CA ARG A 207 13.54 12.04 4.32
C ARG A 207 14.55 13.15 4.47
N MET A 208 15.83 12.80 4.48
CA MET A 208 16.94 13.74 4.59
C MET A 208 18.00 13.36 3.57
N ASP A 209 18.77 14.32 3.10
CA ASP A 209 19.94 14.03 2.26
C ASP A 209 20.92 13.14 3.04
N LYS A 210 21.44 12.09 2.38
CA LYS A 210 22.39 11.14 2.95
C LYS A 210 23.69 11.84 3.39
N ASP A 211 24.08 12.90 2.72
CA ASP A 211 25.33 13.63 2.99
C ASP A 211 25.14 14.80 3.97
N ASP A 212 23.91 15.06 4.41
CA ASP A 212 23.61 16.10 5.38
C ASP A 212 23.97 15.67 6.82
N ALA A 213 25.09 16.19 7.31
CA ALA A 213 25.55 15.98 8.68
C ALA A 213 24.58 16.50 9.75
N GLU A 214 23.70 17.45 9.41
CA GLU A 214 22.69 18.02 10.31
C GLU A 214 21.31 17.33 10.20
N ALA A 215 21.18 16.25 9.44
CA ALA A 215 19.91 15.54 9.23
C ALA A 215 19.18 15.20 10.54
N SER A 216 19.92 14.68 11.54
CA SER A 216 19.36 14.32 12.85
C SER A 216 18.84 15.54 13.62
N LYS A 217 19.54 16.67 13.52
CA LYS A 217 19.16 17.94 14.15
C LYS A 217 17.89 18.52 13.52
N LYS A 218 17.78 18.48 12.19
CA LYS A 218 16.56 18.90 11.47
C LYS A 218 15.35 18.05 11.86
N VAL A 219 15.52 16.73 11.96
CA VAL A 219 14.45 15.83 12.46
C VAL A 219 14.03 16.20 13.88
N MET A 220 14.99 16.47 14.77
CA MET A 220 14.71 16.92 16.13
C MET A 220 13.96 18.26 16.15
N GLU A 221 14.34 19.22 15.31
CA GLU A 221 13.67 20.52 15.18
C GLU A 221 12.22 20.37 14.72
N TYR A 222 11.94 19.51 13.73
CA TYR A 222 10.58 19.19 13.33
C TYR A 222 9.76 18.59 14.48
N CYS A 223 10.33 17.62 15.20
CA CYS A 223 9.65 16.98 16.33
C CYS A 223 9.35 17.97 17.48
N ARG A 224 10.31 18.86 17.80
CA ARG A 224 10.12 19.94 18.79
C ARG A 224 9.02 20.90 18.36
N LEU A 225 8.98 21.26 17.07
CA LEU A 225 7.95 22.14 16.54
C LEU A 225 6.56 21.48 16.56
N ILE A 226 6.47 20.19 16.19
CA ILE A 226 5.23 19.40 16.29
C ILE A 226 4.73 19.38 17.74
N GLN A 227 5.60 19.02 18.69
CA GLN A 227 5.23 18.99 20.11
C GLN A 227 4.75 20.35 20.61
N LYS A 228 5.44 21.44 20.24
CA LYS A 228 5.04 22.80 20.59
C LYS A 228 3.66 23.16 20.04
N ARG A 229 3.40 22.87 18.76
CA ARG A 229 2.12 23.18 18.09
C ARG A 229 0.98 22.36 18.65
N VAL A 230 1.19 21.07 18.91
CA VAL A 230 0.17 20.22 19.54
C VAL A 230 -0.22 20.76 20.92
N LYS A 231 0.76 21.18 21.73
CA LYS A 231 0.50 21.80 23.03
C LYS A 231 -0.22 23.14 22.92
N GLU A 232 0.14 23.95 21.93
CA GLU A 232 -0.44 25.29 21.74
C GLU A 232 -1.89 25.23 21.26
N TYR A 233 -2.18 24.40 20.24
CA TYR A 233 -3.47 24.37 19.54
C TYR A 233 -4.43 23.29 20.08
N LEU A 234 -3.94 22.10 20.44
CA LEU A 234 -4.78 21.01 20.95
C LEU A 234 -4.80 20.94 22.48
N LYS A 235 -3.93 21.70 23.17
CA LYS A 235 -3.78 21.65 24.64
C LYS A 235 -3.40 20.27 25.19
N LEU A 236 -2.77 19.44 24.36
CA LEU A 236 -2.32 18.10 24.70
C LEU A 236 -0.80 18.03 24.82
N THR A 237 -0.30 17.07 25.62
CA THR A 237 1.11 16.69 25.60
C THR A 237 1.29 15.41 24.79
N VAL A 238 2.34 15.41 23.97
CA VAL A 238 2.72 14.27 23.14
C VAL A 238 4.18 13.91 23.37
N SER A 239 4.45 12.62 23.39
CA SER A 239 5.79 12.06 23.32
C SER A 239 6.07 11.55 21.91
N ILE A 240 7.33 11.65 21.50
CA ILE A 240 7.79 11.30 20.17
C ILE A 240 8.98 10.35 20.27
N GLY A 241 8.84 9.14 19.73
CA GLY A 241 9.95 8.20 19.57
C GLY A 241 10.47 8.23 18.15
N ILE A 242 11.78 8.30 17.97
CA ILE A 242 12.43 8.43 16.66
C ILE A 242 13.36 7.25 16.46
N SER A 243 13.33 6.60 15.30
CA SER A 243 14.23 5.51 14.97
C SER A 243 15.68 6.00 14.81
N ASN A 244 16.63 5.06 14.71
CA ASN A 244 17.93 5.39 14.15
C ASN A 244 17.78 5.71 12.65
N ARG A 245 18.83 6.32 12.10
CA ARG A 245 18.98 6.52 10.66
C ARG A 245 19.00 5.16 9.94
N PHE A 246 18.26 5.07 8.83
CA PHE A 246 18.28 3.91 7.93
C PHE A 246 18.35 4.38 6.47
N GLU A 247 18.84 3.51 5.58
CA GLU A 247 19.16 3.90 4.19
C GLU A 247 18.14 3.38 3.18
N THR A 248 17.42 2.31 3.50
CA THR A 248 16.41 1.74 2.60
C THR A 248 15.05 1.66 3.25
N LEU A 249 14.01 2.06 2.52
CA LEU A 249 12.61 1.96 2.98
C LEU A 249 12.15 0.52 3.24
N ASN A 250 12.90 -0.52 2.84
CA ASN A 250 12.65 -1.89 3.31
C ASN A 250 12.89 -2.06 4.82
N GLU A 251 13.75 -1.23 5.43
CA GLU A 251 13.98 -1.19 6.87
C GLU A 251 12.84 -0.49 7.64
N SER A 252 11.82 0.04 6.94
CA SER A 252 10.74 0.82 7.56
C SER A 252 10.04 0.06 8.69
N LYS A 253 9.80 -1.25 8.57
CA LYS A 253 9.24 -2.05 9.66
C LYS A 253 10.12 -2.05 10.91
N GLN A 254 11.43 -2.27 10.74
CA GLN A 254 12.39 -2.27 11.84
C GLN A 254 12.49 -0.87 12.46
N SER A 255 12.45 0.18 11.64
CA SER A 255 12.47 1.56 12.12
C SER A 255 11.26 1.89 12.99
N VAL A 256 10.06 1.38 12.66
CA VAL A 256 8.85 1.51 13.50
C VAL A 256 9.05 0.82 14.83
N ASP A 257 9.59 -0.40 14.85
CA ASP A 257 9.83 -1.14 16.10
C ASP A 257 10.83 -0.40 17.01
N ARG A 258 11.90 0.13 16.42
CA ARG A 258 12.88 0.97 17.12
C ARG A 258 12.27 2.27 17.67
N ALA A 259 11.42 2.93 16.89
CA ALA A 259 10.72 4.13 17.35
C ALA A 259 9.72 3.82 18.49
N LYS A 260 9.08 2.63 18.48
CA LYS A 260 8.25 2.16 19.60
C LYS A 260 9.09 1.91 20.85
N GLU A 261 10.24 1.25 20.71
CA GLU A 261 11.19 1.06 21.82
C GLU A 261 11.63 2.40 22.43
N ALA A 262 11.89 3.41 21.60
CA ALA A 262 12.16 4.77 22.06
C ALA A 262 10.97 5.38 22.83
N LEU A 263 9.73 5.23 22.35
CA LEU A 263 8.53 5.66 23.07
C LEU A 263 8.35 4.93 24.41
N TYR A 264 8.66 3.64 24.51
CA TYR A 264 8.56 2.90 25.77
C TYR A 264 9.51 3.45 26.84
N TYR A 265 10.66 4.01 26.43
CA TYR A 265 11.61 4.64 27.35
C TYR A 265 11.05 5.89 28.05
N ARG A 266 9.92 6.44 27.56
CA ARG A 266 9.14 7.51 28.21
C ARG A 266 8.81 7.22 29.67
N VAL A 267 8.61 5.95 30.04
CA VAL A 267 8.34 5.56 31.45
C VAL A 267 9.44 6.08 32.38
N ASN A 268 10.67 6.22 31.90
CA ASN A 268 11.81 6.72 32.67
C ASN A 268 12.00 8.25 32.55
N THR A 269 11.59 8.87 31.45
CA THR A 269 11.84 10.29 31.16
C THR A 269 10.65 11.21 31.43
N GLY A 270 9.44 10.65 31.57
CA GLY A 270 8.20 11.39 31.78
C GLY A 270 7.51 11.84 30.48
N PRO A 271 6.29 12.41 30.60
CA PRO A 271 5.50 12.88 29.46
C PRO A 271 6.21 14.03 28.73
N SER A 272 5.76 14.33 27.50
CA SER A 272 6.33 15.37 26.63
C SER A 272 7.80 15.14 26.28
N SER A 273 8.22 13.88 26.16
CA SER A 273 9.59 13.49 25.80
C SER A 273 9.76 13.22 24.31
N ILE A 274 10.90 13.64 23.75
CA ILE A 274 11.34 13.30 22.39
C ILE A 274 12.60 12.44 22.53
N ILE A 275 12.58 11.22 22.02
CA ILE A 275 13.60 10.20 22.31
C ILE A 275 14.07 9.58 21.00
N PHE A 276 15.37 9.63 20.71
CA PHE A 276 15.93 8.86 19.61
C PHE A 276 16.31 7.45 20.06
N TYR A 277 16.08 6.46 19.20
CA TYR A 277 16.46 5.09 19.44
C TYR A 277 17.98 4.94 19.64
N GLN A 278 18.77 5.72 18.90
CA GLN A 278 20.23 5.73 19.07
C GLN A 278 20.68 6.29 20.43
N GLU A 279 19.79 6.88 21.23
CA GLU A 279 20.09 7.30 22.60
C GLU A 279 19.87 6.16 23.60
N ILE A 280 19.03 5.18 23.24
CA ILE A 280 18.75 4.00 24.07
C ILE A 280 19.62 2.78 23.71
N VAL A 281 20.07 2.64 22.45
CA VAL A 281 20.96 1.53 22.02
C VAL A 281 22.35 1.56 22.66
N PRO A 282 23.00 2.73 22.82
CA PRO A 282 24.21 2.88 23.64
C PRO A 282 23.94 2.75 25.14
N ALA A 283 22.71 2.46 25.57
CA ALA A 283 22.38 2.02 26.92
C ALA A 283 22.20 0.49 27.00
N ALA A 284 21.99 -0.20 25.86
CA ALA A 284 21.75 -1.64 25.77
C ALA A 284 22.96 -2.46 25.29
N HIS A 285 23.87 -1.91 24.47
CA HIS A 285 25.02 -2.66 23.92
C HIS A 285 26.41 -2.08 24.24
N GLU A 286 26.50 -0.81 24.59
CA GLU A 286 27.70 -0.24 25.19
C GLU A 286 27.33 0.40 26.50
N LYS A 287 28.24 0.43 27.45
CA LYS A 287 28.14 1.31 28.61
C LYS A 287 28.41 2.76 28.15
N THR A 288 27.51 3.39 27.38
CA THR A 288 27.38 4.85 27.50
C THR A 288 26.43 5.09 28.66
N LEU A 289 26.90 4.70 29.85
CA LEU A 289 26.23 4.99 31.11
C LEU A 289 25.93 6.49 31.09
N ILE A 290 24.65 6.86 31.07
CA ILE A 290 24.25 8.13 31.67
C ILE A 290 24.68 8.01 33.12
N ARG A 291 25.89 8.48 33.41
CA ARG A 291 26.48 8.35 34.73
C ARG A 291 25.93 9.47 35.57
N TYR A 292 25.10 9.09 36.51
CA TYR A 292 24.57 10.01 37.50
C TYR A 292 25.42 9.86 38.78
N PRO A 293 26.18 10.89 39.19
CA PRO A 293 26.98 10.92 40.42
C PRO A 293 26.08 10.84 41.67
N VAL A 294 25.77 9.61 42.10
CA VAL A 294 24.85 9.33 43.22
C VAL A 294 25.42 9.82 44.54
N GLU A 295 26.73 9.75 44.75
CA GLU A 295 27.38 10.19 45.99
C GLU A 295 27.27 11.70 46.17
N GLU A 296 27.61 12.46 45.13
CA GLU A 296 27.52 13.93 45.10
C GLU A 296 26.06 14.37 45.24
N LYS A 297 25.12 13.66 44.60
CA LYS A 297 23.68 13.90 44.75
C LYS A 297 23.23 13.66 46.20
N ASN A 298 23.61 12.54 46.82
CA ASN A 298 23.21 12.24 48.20
C ASN A 298 23.75 13.29 49.18
N ARG A 299 25.02 13.71 49.03
CA ARG A 299 25.60 14.80 49.84
C ARG A 299 24.84 16.12 49.68
N LEU A 300 24.47 16.48 48.46
CA LEU A 300 23.66 17.67 48.21
C LEU A 300 22.29 17.54 48.91
N PHE A 301 21.63 16.39 48.80
CA PHE A 301 20.29 16.18 49.35
C PHE A 301 20.28 16.16 50.88
N GLU A 302 21.32 15.60 51.50
CA GLU A 302 21.53 15.67 52.95
C GLU A 302 21.82 17.10 53.42
N ALA A 303 22.64 17.85 52.68
CA ALA A 303 22.93 19.25 52.99
C ALA A 303 21.67 20.13 52.89
N ILE A 304 20.82 19.88 51.89
CA ILE A 304 19.52 20.57 51.75
C ILE A 304 18.60 20.20 52.92
N ARG A 305 18.47 18.92 53.28
CA ARG A 305 17.62 18.46 54.40
C ARG A 305 18.08 19.00 55.76
N SER A 306 19.38 19.18 55.95
CA SER A 306 19.98 19.67 57.20
C SER A 306 20.11 21.20 57.28
N GLY A 307 19.75 21.93 56.21
CA GLY A 307 19.85 23.39 56.17
C GLY A 307 21.29 23.92 56.17
N ASN A 308 22.25 23.13 55.68
CA ASN A 308 23.67 23.48 55.70
C ASN A 308 24.00 24.60 54.67
N GLN A 309 24.92 25.51 55.00
CA GLN A 309 25.35 26.60 54.11
C GLN A 309 26.24 26.15 52.93
N GLU A 310 26.82 24.95 53.01
CA GLU A 310 27.68 24.38 51.95
C GLU A 310 26.92 23.92 50.69
N VAL A 311 25.59 24.02 50.66
CA VAL A 311 24.74 23.62 49.52
C VAL A 311 25.21 24.25 48.20
N ARG A 312 25.62 25.52 48.22
CA ARG A 312 26.09 26.21 47.01
C ARG A 312 27.32 25.53 46.40
N LYS A 313 28.24 25.05 47.23
CA LYS A 313 29.46 24.35 46.78
C LYS A 313 29.11 22.97 46.22
N LEU A 314 28.26 22.22 46.93
CA LEU A 314 27.82 20.88 46.54
C LEU A 314 27.03 20.88 45.21
N VAL A 315 26.26 21.94 44.93
CA VAL A 315 25.60 22.11 43.62
C VAL A 315 26.63 22.22 42.49
N HIS A 316 27.69 23.01 42.67
CA HIS A 316 28.73 23.15 41.64
C HIS A 316 29.51 21.84 41.44
N GLU A 317 29.84 21.14 42.52
CA GLU A 317 30.50 19.83 42.46
C GLU A 317 29.64 18.81 41.69
N LEU A 318 28.33 18.77 41.99
CA LEU A 318 27.39 17.90 41.30
C LEU A 318 27.31 18.24 39.80
N ILE A 319 27.12 19.52 39.45
CA ILE A 319 27.03 19.96 38.05
C ILE A 319 28.31 19.61 37.28
N ASN A 320 29.48 19.83 37.87
CA ASN A 320 30.76 19.48 37.25
C ASN A 320 30.89 17.97 37.03
N ALA A 321 30.48 17.16 38.01
CA ALA A 321 30.47 15.70 37.89
C ALA A 321 29.50 15.22 36.78
N LEU A 322 28.31 15.81 36.69
CA LEU A 322 27.33 15.50 35.64
C LEU A 322 27.91 15.79 34.25
N PHE A 323 28.55 16.96 34.04
CA PHE A 323 29.10 17.33 32.73
C PHE A 323 30.41 16.62 32.38
N ALA A 324 31.23 16.24 33.36
CA ALA A 324 32.46 15.49 33.15
C ALA A 324 32.19 14.03 32.79
N GLN A 325 31.17 13.43 33.40
CA GLN A 325 30.81 12.03 33.16
C GLN A 325 29.90 11.83 31.94
N ASN A 326 29.32 12.91 31.40
CA ASN A 326 28.43 12.88 30.22
C ASN A 326 28.93 13.85 29.12
N LYS A 327 29.61 13.28 28.11
CA LYS A 327 30.23 14.06 27.00
C LYS A 327 29.27 14.41 25.86
N ASN A 328 28.20 13.64 25.67
CA ASN A 328 27.23 13.86 24.59
C ASN A 328 26.25 15.01 24.96
N PRO A 329 26.00 15.99 24.06
CA PRO A 329 25.04 17.08 24.28
C PRO A 329 23.64 16.63 24.74
N LEU A 330 23.12 15.53 24.18
CA LEU A 330 21.80 14.99 24.52
C LEU A 330 21.82 14.33 25.91
N SER A 331 22.90 13.61 26.26
CA SER A 331 23.06 13.07 27.62
C SER A 331 23.14 14.17 28.68
N ARG A 332 23.70 15.34 28.34
CA ARG A 332 23.72 16.51 29.24
C ARG A 332 22.33 17.08 29.44
N GLU A 333 21.52 17.17 28.38
CA GLU A 333 20.13 17.63 28.45
C GLU A 333 19.30 16.69 29.35
N VAL A 334 19.39 15.38 29.14
CA VAL A 334 18.68 14.36 29.93
C VAL A 334 19.09 14.40 31.40
N VAL A 335 20.40 14.46 31.70
CA VAL A 335 20.91 14.51 33.07
C VAL A 335 20.53 15.81 33.79
N SER A 336 20.46 16.93 33.07
CA SER A 336 20.02 18.22 33.62
C SER A 336 18.53 18.19 33.95
N VAL A 337 17.70 17.66 33.05
CA VAL A 337 16.25 17.50 33.28
C VAL A 337 16.00 16.59 34.48
N ARG A 338 16.73 15.48 34.58
CA ARG A 338 16.66 14.57 35.73
C ARG A 338 17.01 15.27 37.05
N LEU A 339 18.10 16.02 37.09
CA LEU A 339 18.51 16.77 38.28
C LEU A 339 17.41 17.75 38.73
N ILE A 340 16.84 18.52 37.80
CA ILE A 340 15.77 19.48 38.11
C ILE A 340 14.56 18.74 38.68
N ASN A 341 14.17 17.62 38.08
CA ASN A 341 13.02 16.84 38.54
C ASN A 341 13.24 16.28 39.96
N GLU A 342 14.43 15.75 40.25
CA GLU A 342 14.79 15.25 41.59
C GLU A 342 14.83 16.39 42.64
N LEU A 343 15.27 17.59 42.27
CA LEU A 343 15.23 18.77 43.16
C LEU A 343 13.80 19.26 43.43
N VAL A 344 12.93 19.24 42.43
CA VAL A 344 11.51 19.55 42.59
C VAL A 344 10.84 18.55 43.54
N GLN A 345 11.10 17.25 43.35
CA GLN A 345 10.60 16.20 44.25
C GLN A 345 11.10 16.38 45.68
N LEU A 346 12.39 16.70 45.86
CA LEU A 346 12.94 16.98 47.19
C LEU A 346 12.27 18.20 47.84
N GLY A 347 12.04 19.27 47.08
CA GLY A 347 11.33 20.45 47.56
C GLY A 347 9.90 20.14 47.99
N GLN A 348 9.16 19.35 47.20
CA GLN A 348 7.82 18.89 47.57
C GLN A 348 7.83 18.05 48.85
N LEU A 349 8.80 17.13 49.01
CA LEU A 349 8.96 16.32 50.22
C LEU A 349 9.28 17.16 51.47
N LEU A 350 9.95 18.29 51.28
CA LEU A 350 10.26 19.25 52.35
C LEU A 350 9.13 20.26 52.62
N GLY A 351 7.97 20.10 51.97
CA GLY A 351 6.79 20.94 52.18
C GLY A 351 6.83 22.29 51.47
N VAL A 352 7.69 22.46 50.46
CA VAL A 352 7.71 23.67 49.63
C VAL A 352 6.46 23.69 48.75
N ASP A 353 5.66 24.76 48.88
CA ASP A 353 4.45 24.94 48.08
C ASP A 353 4.77 24.92 46.56
N SER A 354 3.99 24.14 45.82
CA SER A 354 3.99 24.03 44.36
C SER A 354 4.08 25.37 43.63
N LYS A 355 3.51 26.44 44.20
CA LYS A 355 3.53 27.81 43.66
C LYS A 355 4.93 28.42 43.57
N ASN A 356 5.86 28.01 44.43
CA ASN A 356 7.25 28.50 44.37
C ASN A 356 8.01 27.97 43.15
N PHE A 357 7.54 26.86 42.55
CA PHE A 357 8.15 26.26 41.36
C PHE A 357 7.53 26.77 40.05
N ASP A 358 6.45 27.56 40.09
CA ASP A 358 5.82 28.12 38.89
C ASP A 358 6.75 29.10 38.15
N ASN A 359 7.63 29.80 38.87
CA ASN A 359 8.66 30.65 38.25
C ASN A 359 9.78 29.85 37.56
N MET A 360 10.02 28.59 37.96
CA MET A 360 11.01 27.73 37.27
C MET A 360 10.48 27.13 35.97
N LYS A 361 9.16 27.11 35.75
CA LYS A 361 8.56 26.67 34.46
C LYS A 361 9.06 27.50 33.28
N GLN A 362 9.54 28.74 33.50
CA GLN A 362 10.10 29.58 32.43
C GLN A 362 11.45 29.06 31.89
N ILE A 363 12.17 28.21 32.63
CA ILE A 363 13.43 27.59 32.17
C ILE A 363 13.16 26.48 31.13
N TYR A 364 11.97 25.89 31.15
CA TYR A 364 11.54 24.86 30.20
C TYR A 364 10.95 25.42 28.89
N VAL A 365 10.84 26.74 28.75
CA VAL A 365 10.07 27.40 27.68
C VAL A 365 10.89 28.36 26.81
N LYS A 366 12.22 28.44 26.98
CA LYS A 366 13.07 29.22 26.07
C LYS A 366 13.78 28.38 25.03
#